data_AF-A0A2M7QN78-F1
#
_entry.id   AF-A0A2M7QN78-F1
#
_cell.length_a   1.000
_cell.length_b   1.000
_cell.length_c   1.000
_cell.angle_alpha   90.00
_cell.angle_beta   90.00
_cell.angle_gamma   90.00
#
_symmetry.space_group_name_H-M   'P 1'
#
loop_
_entity.id
_entity.type
_entity.pdbx_description
1 polymer ?
#
loop_
_entity_poly.entity_id
_entity_poly.type
_entity_poly.pdbx_seq_one_letter_code
_entity_poly.pdbx_strand_id
1 'polypeptide(L)'
;MFKRRNPLSLLRRVRDFVAPRKGWRRGFAYVGRRVQRLPDTPHRIALGFACGVMASFTPLFTLHFVVAALFALIVRGNVLASALGTFVGNPVTFPFIAGAALTLGNWMLGHGVDPAQFHVGLVFSHFDKFLDTIFWPYLVGGLAPGLVASGIVYALLRPLIAAYQNRRRLKLMAAAKRTVEARLRRARPAPPVADPAE
;
A
#
# COMPACT_ATOMS: atom_id res chain seq x y z
N MET A 1 -4.90 -26.36 11.34
CA MET A 1 -4.80 -26.07 9.89
C MET A 1 -5.72 -27.06 9.17
N PHE A 2 -6.83 -26.63 8.56
CA PHE A 2 -7.81 -27.57 7.98
C PHE A 2 -7.25 -28.25 6.72
N LYS A 3 -6.94 -29.54 6.81
CA LYS A 3 -6.45 -30.38 5.69
C LYS A 3 -7.61 -30.66 4.75
N ARG A 4 -7.55 -30.18 3.50
CA ARG A 4 -8.60 -30.44 2.50
C ARG A 4 -8.61 -31.92 2.13
N ARG A 5 -9.81 -32.51 2.16
CA ARG A 5 -10.07 -33.93 1.85
C ARG A 5 -9.73 -34.33 0.41
N ASN A 6 -9.61 -33.36 -0.51
CA ASN A 6 -9.13 -33.57 -1.89
C ASN A 6 -8.07 -32.52 -2.25
N PRO A 7 -6.84 -32.90 -2.61
CA PRO A 7 -5.83 -31.95 -3.07
C PRO A 7 -6.27 -31.32 -4.39
N LEU A 8 -6.09 -30.00 -4.52
CA LEU A 8 -6.33 -29.31 -5.78
C LEU A 8 -5.28 -29.78 -6.80
N SER A 9 -5.70 -30.13 -8.02
CA SER A 9 -4.75 -30.41 -9.10
C SER A 9 -3.86 -29.18 -9.37
N LEU A 10 -2.63 -29.42 -9.80
CA LEU A 10 -1.62 -28.38 -10.04
C LEU A 10 -2.14 -27.33 -11.05
N LEU A 11 -2.83 -27.78 -12.10
CA LEU A 11 -3.54 -26.93 -13.06
C LEU A 11 -4.64 -26.07 -12.42
N ARG A 12 -5.39 -26.62 -11.45
CA ARG A 12 -6.40 -25.84 -10.73
C ARG A 12 -5.76 -24.80 -9.80
N ARG A 13 -4.58 -25.06 -9.23
CA ARG A 13 -3.84 -24.08 -8.44
C ARG A 13 -3.36 -22.90 -9.29
N VAL A 14 -2.77 -23.18 -10.44
CA VAL A 14 -2.29 -22.14 -11.37
C VAL A 14 -3.47 -21.32 -11.91
N ARG A 15 -4.55 -21.98 -12.35
CA ARG A 15 -5.76 -21.28 -12.80
C ARG A 15 -6.39 -20.44 -11.69
N ASP A 16 -6.50 -20.96 -10.48
CA ASP A 16 -7.09 -20.22 -9.35
C ASP A 16 -6.18 -19.06 -8.87
N PHE A 17 -4.88 -19.07 -9.22
CA PHE A 17 -3.95 -17.96 -8.99
C PHE A 17 -4.12 -16.84 -10.03
N VAL A 18 -4.20 -17.19 -11.32
CA VAL A 18 -4.35 -16.22 -12.42
C VAL A 18 -5.79 -15.68 -12.52
N ALA A 19 -6.78 -16.54 -12.32
CA ALA A 19 -8.20 -16.22 -12.39
C ALA A 19 -8.95 -16.85 -11.20
N PRO A 20 -8.87 -16.25 -10.00
CA PRO A 20 -9.52 -16.80 -8.81
C PRO A 20 -11.03 -16.89 -9.02
N ARG A 21 -11.60 -18.10 -8.89
CA ARG A 21 -13.04 -18.39 -9.04
C ARG A 21 -13.98 -17.52 -8.20
N LYS A 22 -13.48 -16.85 -7.16
CA LYS A 22 -14.24 -15.95 -6.27
C LYS A 22 -14.06 -14.46 -6.60
N GLY A 23 -13.36 -14.15 -7.71
CA GLY A 23 -13.03 -12.81 -8.16
C GLY A 23 -11.95 -12.11 -7.31
N TRP A 24 -11.22 -11.20 -7.96
CA TRP A 24 -10.19 -10.37 -7.32
C TRP A 24 -10.72 -9.53 -6.15
N ARG A 25 -12.03 -9.23 -6.16
CA ARG A 25 -12.75 -8.47 -5.13
C ARG A 25 -12.51 -8.99 -3.70
N ARG A 26 -12.41 -10.31 -3.48
CA ARG A 26 -12.14 -10.85 -2.12
C ARG A 26 -10.68 -10.64 -1.69
N GLY A 27 -9.73 -10.73 -2.62
CA GLY A 27 -8.32 -10.46 -2.37
C GLY A 27 -8.11 -9.01 -1.98
N PHE A 28 -8.63 -8.08 -2.79
CA PHE A 28 -8.60 -6.65 -2.48
C PHE A 28 -9.33 -6.31 -1.19
N ALA A 29 -10.50 -6.91 -0.92
CA ALA A 29 -11.19 -6.73 0.35
C ALA A 29 -10.41 -7.28 1.56
N TYR A 30 -9.63 -8.35 1.39
CA TYR A 30 -8.76 -8.88 2.44
C TYR A 30 -7.59 -7.94 2.73
N VAL A 31 -6.88 -7.50 1.69
CA VAL A 31 -5.77 -6.54 1.81
C VAL A 31 -6.29 -5.25 2.43
N GLY A 32 -7.39 -4.69 1.91
CA GLY A 32 -8.04 -3.51 2.48
C GLY A 32 -8.36 -3.67 3.97
N ARG A 33 -8.95 -4.79 4.38
CA ARG A 33 -9.19 -5.07 5.82
C ARG A 33 -7.91 -5.20 6.65
N ARG A 34 -6.79 -5.63 6.06
CA ARG A 34 -5.51 -5.75 6.73
C ARG A 34 -4.86 -4.37 6.92
N VAL A 35 -4.88 -3.53 5.89
CA VAL A 35 -4.44 -2.13 5.97
C VAL A 35 -5.23 -1.37 7.03
N GLN A 36 -6.54 -1.60 7.10
CA GLN A 36 -7.44 -0.99 8.10
C GLN A 36 -7.13 -1.37 9.56
N ARG A 37 -6.35 -2.42 9.78
CA ARG A 37 -5.94 -2.88 11.11
C ARG A 37 -4.51 -2.51 11.46
N LEU A 38 -3.78 -1.78 10.59
CA LEU A 38 -2.44 -1.31 10.90
C LEU A 38 -2.51 -0.43 12.16
N PRO A 39 -1.85 -0.81 13.27
CA PRO A 39 -1.92 -0.11 14.54
C PRO A 39 -0.96 1.08 14.52
N ASP A 40 -1.27 2.09 13.71
CA ASP A 40 -0.45 3.29 13.60
C ASP A 40 -1.28 4.52 13.27
N THR A 41 -0.70 5.69 13.51
CA THR A 41 -1.34 6.98 13.27
C THR A 41 -1.56 7.22 11.77
N PRO A 42 -2.61 7.96 11.37
CA PRO A 42 -2.86 8.27 9.96
C PRO A 42 -1.65 8.92 9.28
N HIS A 43 -0.93 9.77 10.01
CA HIS A 43 0.27 10.44 9.53
C HIS A 43 1.40 9.47 9.19
N ARG A 44 1.74 8.55 10.11
CA ARG A 44 2.82 7.58 9.89
C ARG A 44 2.49 6.57 8.79
N ILE A 45 1.23 6.16 8.69
CA ILE A 45 0.76 5.29 7.59
C ILE A 45 0.86 6.02 6.25
N ALA A 46 0.37 7.27 6.17
CA ALA A 46 0.44 8.06 4.94
C ALA A 46 1.89 8.36 4.53
N LEU A 47 2.77 8.73 5.48
CA LEU A 47 4.21 8.91 5.22
C LEU A 47 4.85 7.63 4.69
N GLY A 48 4.61 6.50 5.37
CA GLY A 48 5.12 5.20 4.93
C GLY A 48 4.67 4.89 3.51
N PHE A 49 3.37 4.97 3.23
CA PHE A 49 2.85 4.73 1.88
C PHE A 49 3.48 5.66 0.83
N ALA A 50 3.63 6.95 1.14
CA ALA A 50 4.27 7.93 0.27
C ALA A 50 5.75 7.58 -0.03
N CYS A 51 6.49 7.05 0.94
CA CYS A 51 7.84 6.49 0.71
C CYS A 51 7.83 5.31 -0.27
N GLY A 52 6.81 4.45 -0.18
CA GLY A 52 6.60 3.35 -1.14
C GLY A 52 6.37 3.84 -2.56
N VAL A 53 5.52 4.86 -2.72
CA VAL A 53 5.26 5.50 -4.01
C VAL A 53 6.53 6.10 -4.57
N MET A 54 7.28 6.86 -3.77
CA MET A 54 8.56 7.45 -4.17
C MET A 54 9.55 6.37 -4.66
N ALA A 55 9.64 5.25 -3.95
CA ALA A 55 10.53 4.15 -4.34
C ALA A 55 10.16 3.52 -5.69
N SER A 56 8.88 3.55 -6.11
CA SER A 56 8.45 3.08 -7.44
C SER A 56 8.99 3.95 -8.59
N PHE A 57 9.43 5.18 -8.32
CA PHE A 57 10.10 6.06 -9.29
C PHE A 57 11.63 5.86 -9.30
N THR A 58 12.16 4.86 -8.60
CA THR A 58 13.58 4.50 -8.67
C THR A 58 13.79 3.32 -9.61
N PRO A 59 14.90 3.25 -10.38
CA PRO A 59 15.19 2.14 -11.30
C PRO A 59 15.59 0.84 -10.58
N LEU A 60 15.38 0.77 -9.27
CA LEU A 60 15.73 -0.35 -8.42
C LEU A 60 14.62 -1.41 -8.49
N PHE A 61 14.53 -2.05 -9.66
CA PHE A 61 13.57 -3.13 -9.91
C PHE A 61 13.70 -4.21 -8.84
N THR A 62 12.57 -4.63 -8.26
CA THR A 62 12.50 -5.56 -7.12
C THR A 62 13.05 -5.01 -5.80
N LEU A 63 14.15 -4.26 -5.81
CA LEU A 63 14.80 -3.70 -4.62
C LEU A 63 14.08 -2.46 -4.05
N HIS A 64 13.17 -1.85 -4.80
CA HIS A 64 12.36 -0.71 -4.37
C HIS A 64 11.55 -0.98 -3.08
N PHE A 65 11.28 -2.24 -2.70
CA PHE A 65 10.73 -2.57 -1.36
C PHE A 65 11.70 -2.25 -0.23
N VAL A 66 13.00 -2.53 -0.43
CA VAL A 66 14.06 -2.19 0.53
C VAL A 66 14.24 -0.68 0.58
N VAL A 67 14.28 -0.01 -0.58
CA VAL A 67 14.35 1.45 -0.66
C VAL A 67 13.17 2.11 0.03
N ALA A 68 11.94 1.62 -0.20
CA ALA A 68 10.74 2.07 0.46
C ALA A 68 10.80 1.89 1.98
N ALA A 69 11.35 0.77 2.45
CA ALA A 69 11.56 0.53 3.87
C ALA A 69 12.59 1.50 4.45
N LEU A 70 13.74 1.71 3.78
CA LEU A 70 14.76 2.66 4.20
C LEU A 70 14.22 4.09 4.28
N PHE A 71 13.52 4.56 3.25
CA PHE A 71 12.85 5.86 3.28
C PHE A 71 11.85 5.96 4.43
N ALA A 72 11.02 4.94 4.62
CA ALA A 72 10.06 4.92 5.73
C ALA A 72 10.75 4.94 7.10
N LEU A 73 11.89 4.27 7.26
CA LEU A 73 12.67 4.30 8.49
C LEU A 73 13.27 5.69 8.75
N ILE A 74 13.84 6.32 7.72
CA ILE A 74 14.43 7.67 7.80
C ILE A 74 13.37 8.70 8.23
N VAL A 75 12.19 8.70 7.60
CA VAL A 75 11.11 9.64 7.93
C VAL A 75 10.24 9.18 9.10
N ARG A 76 10.61 8.09 9.78
CA ARG A 76 9.87 7.46 10.88
C ARG A 76 8.40 7.10 10.53
N GLY A 77 8.14 6.83 9.25
CA GLY A 77 6.89 6.33 8.72
C GLY A 77 6.65 4.85 9.05
N ASN A 78 5.53 4.32 8.55
CA ASN A 78 5.16 2.92 8.73
C ASN A 78 5.74 2.04 7.62
N VAL A 79 6.67 1.13 7.97
CA VAL A 79 7.36 0.24 7.01
C VAL A 79 6.40 -0.71 6.29
N LEU A 80 5.33 -1.19 6.95
CA LEU A 80 4.33 -2.02 6.29
C LEU A 80 3.51 -1.20 5.28
N ALA A 81 3.23 0.07 5.59
CA ALA A 81 2.55 0.96 4.67
C ALA A 81 3.44 1.31 3.46
N SER A 82 4.77 1.42 3.63
CA SER A 82 5.68 1.67 2.51
C SER A 82 5.74 0.50 1.55
N ALA A 83 5.77 -0.74 2.06
CA ALA A 83 5.64 -1.93 1.22
C ALA A 83 4.29 -2.03 0.48
N LEU A 84 3.25 -1.32 0.92
CA LEU A 84 1.98 -1.25 0.18
C LEU A 84 2.02 -0.15 -0.88
N GLY A 85 2.72 0.96 -0.61
CA GLY A 85 2.90 2.06 -1.54
C GLY A 85 3.68 1.65 -2.79
N THR A 86 4.59 0.68 -2.68
CA THR A 86 5.36 0.17 -3.82
C THR A 86 4.49 -0.49 -4.89
N PHE A 87 3.32 -1.02 -4.54
CA PHE A 87 2.38 -1.59 -5.52
C PHE A 87 1.76 -0.54 -6.46
N VAL A 88 1.97 0.75 -6.20
CA VAL A 88 1.70 1.80 -7.18
C VAL A 88 2.58 1.61 -8.41
N GLY A 89 3.81 1.13 -8.26
CA GLY A 89 4.62 0.56 -9.34
C GLY A 89 4.20 -0.88 -9.61
N ASN A 90 3.47 -1.10 -10.70
CA ASN A 90 3.01 -2.40 -11.15
C ASN A 90 3.13 -2.50 -12.69
N PRO A 91 3.00 -3.69 -13.31
CA PRO A 91 3.22 -3.84 -14.75
C PRO A 91 2.42 -2.89 -15.65
N VAL A 92 1.28 -2.38 -15.16
CA VAL A 92 0.46 -1.41 -15.89
C VAL A 92 1.01 0.01 -15.73
N THR A 93 1.46 0.41 -14.55
CA THR A 93 1.93 1.78 -14.27
C THR A 93 3.40 1.99 -14.61
N PHE A 94 4.23 0.95 -14.56
CA PHE A 94 5.67 1.06 -14.82
C PHE A 94 6.03 1.63 -16.19
N PRO A 95 5.37 1.29 -17.31
CA PRO A 95 5.66 1.91 -18.59
C PRO A 95 5.48 3.43 -18.58
N PHE A 96 4.45 3.93 -17.89
CA PHE A 96 4.20 5.36 -17.75
C PHE A 96 5.22 6.05 -16.84
N ILE A 97 5.52 5.44 -15.69
CA ILE A 97 6.53 5.94 -14.75
C ILE A 97 7.91 5.98 -15.42
N ALA A 98 8.28 4.89 -16.09
CA ALA A 98 9.55 4.77 -16.81
C ALA A 98 9.64 5.75 -17.96
N GLY A 99 8.58 5.88 -18.77
CA GLY A 99 8.54 6.86 -19.85
C GLY A 99 8.74 8.29 -19.36
N ALA A 100 8.01 8.69 -18.31
CA ALA A 100 8.16 10.02 -17.71
C ALA A 100 9.56 10.23 -17.10
N ALA A 101 10.05 9.27 -16.31
CA ALA A 101 11.35 9.36 -15.64
C ALA A 101 12.52 9.37 -16.64
N LEU A 102 12.50 8.50 -17.65
CA LEU A 102 13.55 8.44 -18.67
C LEU A 102 13.53 9.69 -19.56
N THR A 103 12.35 10.16 -19.98
CA THR A 103 12.25 11.39 -20.80
C THR A 103 12.82 12.58 -20.04
N LEU A 104 12.38 12.78 -18.80
CA LEU A 104 12.85 13.88 -17.97
C LEU A 104 14.34 13.74 -17.63
N GLY A 105 14.78 12.53 -17.31
CA GLY A 105 16.16 12.24 -16.94
C GLY A 105 17.15 12.44 -18.08
N ASN A 106 16.82 11.95 -19.27
CA ASN A 106 17.62 12.16 -20.48
C ASN A 106 17.75 13.65 -20.80
N TRP A 107 16.65 14.39 -20.67
CA TRP A 107 16.66 15.85 -20.82
C TRP A 107 17.55 16.54 -19.76
N MET A 108 17.44 16.15 -18.49
CA MET A 108 18.24 16.73 -17.39
C MET A 108 19.74 16.42 -17.51
N LEU A 109 20.09 15.24 -17.98
CA LEU A 109 21.48 14.78 -18.11
C LEU A 109 22.11 15.18 -19.45
N GLY A 110 21.35 15.77 -20.37
CA GLY A 110 21.82 16.13 -21.71
C GLY A 110 22.11 14.90 -22.60
N HIS A 111 21.63 13.71 -22.23
CA HIS A 111 21.78 12.52 -23.05
C HIS A 111 20.69 12.46 -24.12
N GLY A 112 21.09 12.52 -25.39
CA GLY A 112 20.22 12.21 -26.53
C GLY A 112 20.09 10.70 -26.72
N VAL A 113 19.58 9.95 -25.72
CA VAL A 113 19.43 8.49 -25.85
C VAL A 113 18.24 8.20 -26.76
N ASP A 114 18.53 7.62 -27.92
CA ASP A 114 17.53 7.10 -28.84
C ASP A 114 16.81 5.89 -28.21
N PRO A 115 15.47 5.92 -28.03
CA PRO A 115 14.69 4.79 -27.54
C PRO A 115 14.94 3.48 -28.29
N ALA A 116 15.42 3.55 -29.55
CA ALA A 116 15.79 2.40 -30.36
C ALA A 116 16.98 1.59 -29.81
N GLN A 117 17.82 2.17 -28.94
CA GLN A 117 18.92 1.45 -28.29
C GLN A 117 18.47 0.57 -27.11
N PHE A 118 17.18 0.59 -26.77
CA PHE A 118 16.61 -0.20 -25.69
C PHE A 118 16.49 -1.68 -26.06
N HIS A 119 17.53 -2.45 -25.74
CA HIS A 119 17.51 -3.90 -25.84
C HIS A 119 17.52 -4.54 -24.45
N VAL A 120 16.34 -4.98 -23.98
CA VAL A 120 16.19 -5.71 -22.70
C VAL A 120 17.14 -6.92 -22.61
N GLY A 121 17.42 -7.57 -23.73
CA GLY A 121 18.32 -8.72 -23.81
C GLY A 121 19.80 -8.40 -23.56
N LEU A 122 20.22 -7.13 -23.67
CA LEU A 122 21.61 -6.70 -23.46
C LEU A 122 21.88 -6.22 -22.03
N VAL A 123 20.85 -6.09 -21.19
CA VAL A 123 20.95 -5.59 -19.82
C VAL A 123 21.93 -6.42 -18.98
N PHE A 124 21.95 -7.73 -19.17
CA PHE A 124 22.84 -8.64 -18.42
C PHE A 124 24.24 -8.76 -19.02
N SER A 125 24.45 -8.37 -20.29
CA SER A 125 25.75 -8.48 -20.97
C SER A 125 26.55 -7.18 -20.99
N HIS A 126 25.89 -6.03 -20.82
CA HIS A 126 26.51 -4.70 -20.85
C HIS A 126 26.00 -3.84 -19.70
N PHE A 127 26.43 -4.17 -18.47
CA PHE A 127 25.99 -3.48 -17.27
C PHE A 127 26.36 -1.99 -17.28
N ASP A 128 27.53 -1.63 -17.81
CA ASP A 128 27.98 -0.23 -17.91
C ASP A 128 27.02 0.59 -18.79
N LYS A 129 26.63 0.03 -19.95
CA LYS A 129 25.64 0.67 -20.84
C LYS A 129 24.27 0.77 -20.18
N PHE A 130 23.86 -0.24 -19.42
CA PHE A 130 22.61 -0.18 -18.66
C PHE A 130 22.63 0.98 -17.64
N LEU A 131 23.76 1.19 -16.95
CA LEU A 131 23.89 2.27 -15.99
C LEU A 131 23.70 3.64 -16.64
N ASP A 132 24.37 3.89 -17.77
CA ASP A 132 24.34 5.19 -18.44
C ASP A 132 23.03 5.44 -19.21
N THR A 133 22.46 4.40 -19.83
CA THR A 133 21.27 4.57 -20.69
C THR A 133 19.95 4.49 -19.95
N ILE A 134 19.90 3.76 -18.84
CA ILE A 134 18.64 3.49 -18.11
C ILE A 134 18.77 3.95 -16.67
N PHE A 135 19.76 3.47 -15.93
CA PHE A 135 19.81 3.69 -14.48
C PHE A 135 19.90 5.17 -14.11
N TRP A 136 20.89 5.89 -14.62
CA TRP A 136 21.10 7.30 -14.28
C TRP A 136 19.97 8.22 -14.76
N PRO A 137 19.53 8.14 -16.03
CA PRO A 137 18.39 8.93 -16.49
C PRO A 137 17.13 8.64 -15.67
N TYR A 138 16.79 7.38 -15.46
CA TYR A 138 15.61 7.03 -14.68
C TYR A 138 15.73 7.54 -13.25
N LEU A 139 16.88 7.34 -12.59
CA LEU A 139 17.08 7.76 -11.22
C LEU A 139 16.88 9.27 -11.08
N VAL A 140 17.56 10.07 -11.90
CA VAL A 140 17.50 11.53 -11.83
C VAL A 140 16.12 12.06 -12.24
N GLY A 141 15.60 11.59 -13.37
CA GLY A 141 14.30 12.02 -13.87
C GLY A 141 13.11 11.47 -13.07
N GLY A 142 13.32 10.42 -12.27
CA GLY A 142 12.32 9.86 -11.36
C GLY A 142 12.16 10.66 -10.06
N LEU A 143 13.18 11.41 -9.63
CA LEU A 143 13.16 12.13 -8.35
C LEU A 143 12.04 13.18 -8.29
N ALA A 144 11.96 14.07 -9.28
CA ALA A 144 10.97 15.13 -9.32
C ALA A 144 9.51 14.63 -9.39
N PRO A 145 9.12 13.81 -10.39
CA PRO A 145 7.75 13.26 -10.45
C PRO A 145 7.46 12.34 -9.26
N GLY A 146 8.46 11.62 -8.75
CA GLY A 146 8.32 10.78 -7.56
C GLY A 146 8.00 11.59 -6.30
N LEU A 147 8.71 12.71 -6.07
CA LEU A 147 8.43 13.60 -4.93
C LEU A 147 7.06 14.25 -5.04
N VAL A 148 6.67 14.69 -6.25
CA VAL A 148 5.34 15.27 -6.50
C VAL A 148 4.25 14.23 -6.24
N ALA A 149 4.36 13.03 -6.83
CA ALA A 149 3.41 11.95 -6.65
C ALA A 149 3.32 11.51 -5.18
N SER A 150 4.46 11.37 -4.50
CA SER A 150 4.56 11.05 -3.07
C SER A 150 3.86 12.10 -2.21
N GLY A 151 4.09 13.39 -2.47
CA GLY A 151 3.45 14.51 -1.77
C GLY A 151 1.94 14.54 -1.96
N ILE A 152 1.46 14.36 -3.21
CA ILE A 152 0.02 14.27 -3.53
C ILE A 152 -0.61 13.10 -2.78
N VAL A 153 0.01 11.92 -2.85
CA VAL A 153 -0.51 10.71 -2.20
C VAL A 153 -0.54 10.87 -0.68
N TYR A 154 0.50 11.46 -0.07
CA TYR A 154 0.49 11.78 1.36
C TYR A 154 -0.66 12.71 1.73
N ALA A 155 -0.85 13.79 0.97
CA ALA A 155 -1.89 14.79 1.21
C ALA A 155 -3.30 14.19 1.11
N LEU A 156 -3.52 13.26 0.17
CA LEU A 156 -4.81 12.58 0.00
C LEU A 156 -5.05 11.44 1.01
N LEU A 157 -4.03 10.61 1.28
CA LEU A 157 -4.17 9.45 2.14
C LEU A 157 -4.33 9.82 3.62
N ARG A 158 -3.64 10.85 4.10
CA ARG A 158 -3.72 11.26 5.52
C ARG A 158 -5.15 11.55 5.98
N PRO A 159 -5.94 12.44 5.34
CA PRO A 159 -7.32 12.70 5.74
C PRO A 159 -8.23 11.49 5.50
N LEU A 160 -8.00 10.71 4.44
CA LEU A 160 -8.78 9.50 4.16
C LEU A 160 -8.64 8.45 5.28
N ILE A 161 -7.40 8.17 5.68
CA ILE A 161 -7.09 7.23 6.76
C ILE A 161 -7.61 7.77 8.10
N ALA A 162 -7.44 9.08 8.37
CA ALA A 162 -7.93 9.70 9.60
C ALA A 162 -9.47 9.62 9.71
N ALA A 163 -10.19 9.97 8.64
CA ALA A 163 -11.65 9.87 8.59
C ALA A 163 -12.12 8.43 8.81
N TYR A 164 -11.45 7.46 8.19
CA TYR A 164 -11.76 6.05 8.37
C TYR A 164 -11.52 5.58 9.82
N GLN A 165 -10.37 5.89 10.40
CA GLN A 165 -10.03 5.52 11.78
C GLN A 165 -10.99 6.16 12.79
N ASN A 166 -11.37 7.42 12.60
CA ASN A 166 -12.36 8.11 13.45
C ASN A 166 -13.73 7.45 13.36
N ARG A 167 -14.23 7.15 12.15
CA ARG A 167 -15.50 6.43 11.96
C ARG A 167 -15.49 5.06 12.66
N ARG A 168 -14.37 4.34 12.57
CA ARG A 168 -14.21 3.05 13.25
C ARG A 168 -14.23 3.21 14.77
N ARG A 169 -13.49 4.19 15.32
CA ARG A 169 -13.43 4.48 16.76
C ARG A 169 -14.81 4.82 17.31
N LEU A 170 -15.58 5.67 16.61
CA LEU A 170 -16.95 6.04 16.99
C LEU A 170 -17.88 4.81 17.04
N LYS A 171 -17.82 3.92 16.04
CA LYS A 171 -18.61 2.67 16.03
C LYS A 171 -18.25 1.75 17.20
N LEU A 172 -16.96 1.59 17.48
CA LEU A 172 -16.49 0.77 18.60
C LEU A 172 -16.93 1.36 19.95
N MET A 173 -16.85 2.67 20.11
CA MET A 173 -17.31 3.37 21.31
C MET A 173 -18.82 3.24 21.51
N ALA A 174 -19.63 3.38 20.45
CA ALA A 174 -21.07 3.18 20.51
C ALA A 174 -21.44 1.74 20.89
N ALA A 175 -20.75 0.74 20.34
CA ALA A 175 -20.93 -0.66 20.70
C ALA A 175 -20.52 -0.96 22.15
N ALA A 176 -19.43 -0.34 22.64
CA ALA A 176 -18.99 -0.46 24.02
C ALA A 176 -20.02 0.15 24.99
N LYS A 177 -20.53 1.36 24.70
CA LYS A 177 -21.58 2.01 25.51
C LYS A 177 -22.83 1.15 25.64
N ARG A 178 -23.34 0.61 24.53
CA ARG A 178 -24.50 -0.30 24.54
C ARG A 178 -24.30 -1.53 25.43
N THR A 179 -23.10 -2.12 25.38
CA THR A 179 -22.75 -3.27 26.23
C THR A 179 -22.75 -2.89 27.71
N VAL A 180 -22.21 -1.72 28.06
CA VAL A 180 -22.19 -1.22 29.45
C VAL A 180 -23.60 -0.90 29.94
N GLU A 181 -24.41 -0.19 29.17
CA GLU A 181 -25.80 0.14 29.51
C GLU A 181 -26.65 -1.12 29.74
N ALA A 182 -26.50 -2.14 28.88
CA ALA A 182 -27.19 -3.42 29.04
C ALA A 182 -26.78 -4.15 30.34
N ARG A 183 -25.51 -4.06 30.74
CA ARG A 183 -25.02 -4.60 32.02
C ARG A 183 -25.59 -3.83 33.21
N LEU A 184 -25.58 -2.50 33.15
CA LEU A 184 -26.14 -1.65 34.21
C LEU A 184 -27.64 -1.89 34.40
N ARG A 185 -28.41 -2.04 33.32
CA ARG A 185 -29.85 -2.37 33.38
C ARG A 185 -30.11 -3.72 34.06
N ARG A 186 -29.28 -4.73 33.81
CA ARG A 186 -29.38 -6.05 34.45
C ARG A 186 -28.98 -6.04 35.93
N ALA A 187 -28.07 -5.15 36.32
CA ALA A 187 -27.59 -5.02 37.69
C ALA A 187 -28.49 -4.13 38.57
N ARG A 188 -29.49 -3.44 37.99
CA ARG A 188 -30.39 -2.56 38.75
C ARG A 188 -31.37 -3.43 39.56
N PRO A 189 -31.46 -3.28 40.88
CA PRO A 189 -32.42 -4.03 41.69
C PRO A 189 -33.86 -3.69 41.28
N ALA A 190 -34.77 -4.66 41.42
CA ALA A 190 -36.19 -4.47 41.14
C ALA A 190 -36.73 -3.29 41.99
N PRO A 191 -37.62 -2.45 41.44
CA PRO A 191 -38.24 -1.40 42.22
C PRO A 191 -38.93 -2.03 43.45
N PRO A 192 -38.88 -1.35 44.62
CA PRO A 192 -39.58 -1.84 45.80
C PRO A 192 -41.05 -2.03 45.43
N VAL A 193 -41.58 -3.21 45.77
CA VAL A 193 -43.00 -3.52 45.59
C VAL A 193 -43.77 -2.48 46.40
N ALA A 194 -44.63 -1.70 45.74
CA ALA A 194 -45.48 -0.74 46.45
C ALA A 194 -46.35 -1.52 47.43
N ASP A 195 -46.24 -1.17 48.71
CA ASP A 195 -47.05 -1.75 49.78
C ASP A 195 -48.52 -1.49 49.43
N PRO A 196 -49.39 -2.52 49.33
CA PRO A 196 -50.80 -2.29 49.11
C PRO A 196 -51.35 -1.45 50.27
N ALA A 197 -51.77 -0.22 49.95
CA ALA A 197 -52.37 0.69 50.91
C ALA A 197 -53.52 0.01 51.67
N GLU A 198 -53.45 0.12 53.01
CA GLU A 198 -54.46 -0.31 53.99
C GLU A 198 -55.83 0.33 53.76
#